data_AF-A0AAW0L610-F1
#
_entry.id   AF-A0AAW0L610-F1
#
_cell.length_a   1.000
_cell.length_b   1.000
_cell.length_c   1.000
_cell.angle_alpha   90.00
_cell.angle_beta   90.00
_cell.angle_gamma   90.00
#
_symmetry.space_group_name_H-M   'P 1'
#
loop_
_entity.id
_entity.type
_entity.pdbx_description
1 polymer ?
#
loop_
_entity_poly.entity_id
_entity_poly.type
_entity_poly.pdbx_seq_one_letter_code
_entity_poly.pdbx_strand_id
1 'polypeptide(L)'
;MEDWAKNSVLTLLKLVEECWQPQDFLPNPNLDGFIEQVNELRKRTKDLPDEYFVALVGDMITEKALPTYQARINSIENFHDEMSVDNRPWVIWARA
;
A
#
# COMPACT_ATOMS: atom_id res chain seq x y z
N MET A 1 9.04 7.61 -24.01
CA MET A 1 8.31 6.33 -23.82
C MET A 1 6.91 6.54 -23.22
N GLU A 2 6.42 7.78 -23.12
CA GLU A 2 5.13 8.09 -22.47
C GLU A 2 3.95 7.31 -23.05
N ASP A 3 3.80 7.26 -24.38
CA ASP A 3 2.68 6.55 -25.01
C ASP A 3 2.68 5.06 -24.71
N TRP A 4 3.86 4.44 -24.65
CA TRP A 4 3.99 3.05 -24.25
C TRP A 4 3.61 2.86 -22.77
N ALA A 5 4.10 3.71 -21.88
CA ALA A 5 3.78 3.65 -20.45
C ALA A 5 2.28 3.83 -20.21
N LYS A 6 1.65 4.75 -20.92
CA LYS A 6 0.20 4.98 -20.85
C LYS A 6 -0.60 3.73 -21.24
N ASN A 7 -0.20 3.06 -22.32
CA ASN A 7 -0.97 1.95 -22.89
C ASN A 7 -0.60 0.57 -22.30
N SER A 8 0.56 0.43 -21.66
CA SER A 8 1.07 -0.87 -21.19
C SER A 8 1.36 -0.92 -19.69
N VAL A 9 1.67 0.22 -19.05
CA VAL A 9 2.02 0.27 -17.62
C VAL A 9 0.84 0.75 -16.79
N LEU A 10 0.24 1.89 -17.14
CA LEU A 10 -0.91 2.43 -16.39
C LEU A 10 -2.13 1.52 -16.40
N THR A 11 -2.26 0.67 -17.41
CA THR A 11 -3.34 -0.33 -17.52
C THR A 11 -3.24 -1.44 -16.47
N LEU A 12 -2.10 -1.57 -15.77
CA LEU A 12 -1.91 -2.51 -14.67
C LEU A 12 -2.41 -1.95 -13.33
N LEU A 13 -2.63 -0.64 -13.24
CA LEU A 13 -3.20 -0.01 -12.05
C LEU A 13 -4.69 -0.34 -11.97
N LYS A 14 -5.13 -0.83 -10.82
CA LYS A 14 -6.56 -0.99 -10.53
C LYS A 14 -7.19 0.37 -10.23
N LEU A 15 -8.47 0.49 -10.54
CA LEU A 15 -9.25 1.65 -10.11
C LEU A 15 -9.36 1.63 -8.59
N VAL A 16 -9.32 2.81 -7.95
CA VAL A 16 -9.39 2.95 -6.49
C VAL A 16 -10.63 2.25 -5.93
N GLU A 17 -11.77 2.38 -6.61
CA GLU A 17 -13.04 1.75 -6.23
C GLU A 17 -13.02 0.21 -6.33
N GLU A 18 -12.08 -0.36 -7.07
CA GLU A 18 -11.88 -1.81 -7.21
C GLU A 18 -10.74 -2.34 -6.31
N CYS A 19 -10.02 -1.44 -5.63
CA CYS A 19 -8.96 -1.79 -4.70
C CYS A 19 -9.55 -2.14 -3.33
N TRP A 20 -9.10 -3.27 -2.78
CA TRP A 20 -9.34 -3.57 -1.38
C TRP A 20 -8.74 -2.47 -0.49
N GLN A 21 -9.39 -2.20 0.63
CA GLN A 21 -8.94 -1.25 1.64
C GLN A 21 -8.55 -2.00 2.92
N PRO A 22 -7.65 -1.45 3.76
CA PRO A 22 -7.24 -2.11 4.99
C PRO A 22 -8.40 -2.54 5.89
N GLN A 23 -9.48 -1.74 5.90
CA GLN A 23 -10.66 -2.02 6.71
C GLN A 23 -11.40 -3.31 6.29
N ASP A 24 -11.26 -3.77 5.04
CA ASP A 24 -11.88 -5.01 4.55
C ASP A 24 -11.34 -6.25 5.28
N PHE A 25 -10.13 -6.15 5.84
CA PHE A 25 -9.44 -7.24 6.55
C PHE A 25 -9.28 -7.00 8.05
N LEU A 26 -9.79 -5.88 8.57
CA LEU A 26 -9.66 -5.50 9.97
C LEU A 26 -11.00 -5.58 10.70
N PRO A 27 -11.00 -5.82 12.03
CA PRO A 27 -12.19 -5.68 12.85
C PRO A 27 -12.88 -4.33 12.60
N ASN A 28 -14.19 -4.35 12.40
CA ASN A 28 -14.94 -3.13 12.06
C ASN A 28 -15.30 -2.36 13.33
N PRO A 29 -14.74 -1.16 13.56
CA PRO A 29 -14.96 -0.38 14.79
C PRO A 29 -16.37 0.21 14.90
N ASN A 30 -17.14 0.24 13.81
CA ASN A 30 -18.49 0.80 13.77
C ASN A 30 -19.58 -0.24 14.07
N LEU A 31 -19.22 -1.50 14.31
CA LEU A 31 -20.16 -2.57 14.64
C LEU A 31 -20.11 -2.91 16.12
N ASP A 32 -21.26 -3.27 16.69
CA ASP A 32 -21.37 -3.66 18.11
C ASP A 32 -20.47 -4.85 18.48
N GLY A 33 -20.08 -5.69 17.50
CA GLY A 33 -19.21 -6.85 17.67
C GLY A 33 -17.70 -6.58 17.52
N PHE A 34 -17.26 -5.32 17.53
CA PHE A 34 -15.86 -4.95 17.31
C PHE A 34 -14.92 -5.63 18.31
N ILE A 35 -15.28 -5.62 19.60
CA ILE A 35 -14.43 -6.14 20.66
C ILE A 35 -14.28 -7.66 20.56
N GLU A 36 -15.36 -8.37 20.21
CA GLU A 36 -15.34 -9.81 19.96
C GLU A 36 -14.43 -10.14 18.77
N GLN A 37 -14.52 -9.40 17.67
CA GLN A 37 -13.66 -9.58 16.50
C GLN A 37 -12.18 -9.36 16.84
N VAL A 38 -11.86 -8.33 17.64
CA VAL A 38 -10.50 -8.07 18.13
C VAL A 38 -10.01 -9.21 19.02
N ASN A 39 -10.86 -9.72 19.92
CA ASN A 39 -10.51 -10.84 20.79
C ASN A 39 -10.25 -12.13 20.00
N GLU A 40 -11.05 -12.40 18.96
CA GLU A 40 -10.87 -13.57 18.10
C GLU A 40 -9.60 -13.46 17.24
N LEU A 41 -9.26 -12.26 16.75
CA LEU A 41 -7.98 -12.00 16.12
C LEU A 41 -6.82 -12.31 17.08
N ARG A 42 -6.85 -11.75 18.29
CA ARG A 42 -5.80 -11.97 19.31
C ARG A 42 -5.68 -13.44 19.72
N LYS A 43 -6.80 -14.17 19.77
CA LYS A 43 -6.81 -15.59 20.11
C LYS A 43 -6.06 -16.40 19.06
N ARG A 44 -6.36 -16.19 17.78
CA ARG A 44 -5.68 -16.89 16.66
C ARG A 44 -4.18 -16.59 16.59
N THR A 45 -3.78 -15.38 16.99
CA THR A 45 -2.36 -15.00 16.99
C THR A 45 -1.54 -15.60 18.14
N LYS A 46 -2.17 -16.17 19.18
CA LYS A 46 -1.45 -16.76 20.32
C LYS A 46 -0.64 -18.01 19.95
N ASP A 47 -1.07 -18.73 18.93
CA ASP A 47 -0.44 -19.97 18.50
C ASP A 47 0.60 -19.74 17.39
N LEU A 48 0.87 -18.48 17.02
CA LEU A 48 1.89 -18.13 16.03
C LEU A 48 3.27 -18.04 16.71
N PRO A 49 4.33 -18.59 16.08
CA PRO A 49 5.67 -18.56 16.64
C PRO A 49 6.29 -17.15 16.57
N ASP A 50 7.21 -16.84 17.48
CA ASP A 50 7.85 -15.53 17.54
C ASP A 50 8.65 -15.23 16.27
N GLU A 51 9.28 -16.23 15.65
CA GLU A 51 10.00 -16.08 14.39
C GLU A 51 9.10 -15.56 13.26
N TYR A 52 7.81 -15.94 13.28
CA TYR A 52 6.83 -15.41 12.34
C TYR A 52 6.60 -13.91 12.57
N PHE A 53 6.48 -13.48 13.83
CA PHE A 53 6.31 -12.07 14.16
C PHE A 53 7.55 -11.24 13.85
N VAL A 54 8.76 -11.80 14.00
CA VAL A 54 10.00 -11.11 13.60
C VAL A 54 9.98 -10.78 12.12
N ALA A 55 9.65 -11.75 11.26
CA ALA A 55 9.53 -11.52 9.83
C ALA A 55 8.40 -10.51 9.52
N LEU A 56 7.21 -10.71 10.10
CA LEU A 56 6.04 -9.86 9.85
C LEU A 56 6.27 -8.40 10.27
N VAL A 57 6.91 -8.18 11.42
CA VAL A 57 7.25 -6.82 11.89
C VAL A 57 8.32 -6.19 11.00
N GLY A 58 9.32 -6.97 10.57
CA GLY A 58 10.32 -6.51 9.61
C GLY A 58 9.70 -6.04 8.28
N ASP A 59 8.76 -6.83 7.75
CA ASP A 59 7.99 -6.48 6.55
C ASP A 59 7.18 -5.21 6.77
N MET A 60 6.45 -5.10 7.90
CA MET A 60 5.66 -3.91 8.24
C MET A 60 6.53 -2.65 8.36
N ILE A 61 7.69 -2.73 9.01
CA ILE A 61 8.62 -1.58 9.12
C ILE A 61 9.08 -1.13 7.72
N THR A 62 9.40 -2.10 6.87
CA THR A 62 9.83 -1.84 5.49
C THR A 62 8.71 -1.15 4.70
N GLU A 63 7.48 -1.68 4.74
CA GLU A 63 6.31 -1.07 4.08
C GLU A 63 5.99 0.34 4.62
N LYS A 64 6.22 0.62 5.91
CA LYS A 64 6.04 1.95 6.51
C LYS A 64 7.10 2.97 6.10
N ALA A 65 8.21 2.55 5.49
CA ALA A 65 9.22 3.44 4.93
C ALA A 65 8.82 4.04 3.55
N LEU A 66 7.55 3.90 3.14
CA LEU A 66 6.99 4.39 1.87
C LEU A 66 7.45 5.81 1.46
N PRO A 67 7.49 6.84 2.35
CA PRO A 67 7.98 8.17 1.96
C PRO A 67 9.41 8.14 1.39
N THR A 68 10.27 7.25 1.90
CA THR A 68 11.64 7.08 1.40
C THR A 68 11.64 6.46 0.00
N TYR A 69 10.77 5.48 -0.26
CA TYR A 69 10.64 4.86 -1.57
C TYR A 69 10.12 5.85 -2.60
N GLN A 70 9.10 6.64 -2.25
CA GLN A 70 8.56 7.67 -3.13
C GLN A 70 9.60 8.75 -3.43
N ALA A 71 10.34 9.22 -2.41
CA ALA A 71 11.42 10.18 -2.61
C ALA A 71 12.54 9.64 -3.54
N ARG A 72 12.86 8.34 -3.41
CA ARG A 72 13.82 7.67 -4.29
C ARG A 72 13.32 7.56 -5.73
N ILE A 73 12.03 7.32 -5.95
CA ILE A 73 11.45 7.29 -7.30
C ILE A 73 11.44 8.71 -7.89
N ASN A 74 11.04 9.71 -7.12
CA ASN A 74 10.96 11.10 -7.55
C ASN A 74 12.32 11.76 -7.81
N SER A 75 13.43 11.18 -7.34
CA SER A 75 14.78 11.64 -7.68
C SER A 75 15.26 11.17 -9.06
N ILE A 76 14.50 10.29 -9.72
CA ILE A 76 14.76 9.86 -11.09
C ILE A 76 14.06 10.84 -12.05
N GLU A 77 14.83 11.46 -12.95
CA GLU A 77 14.39 12.54 -13.84
C GLU A 77 13.07 12.26 -14.59
N ASN A 78 12.88 11.03 -15.08
CA ASN A 78 11.67 10.64 -15.81
C ASN A 78 10.38 10.58 -14.96
N PHE A 79 10.53 10.42 -13.64
CA PHE A 79 9.42 10.32 -12.69
C PHE A 79 9.26 11.60 -11.85
N HIS A 80 10.19 12.55 -12.00
CA HIS A 80 10.22 13.77 -11.21
C HIS A 80 8.96 14.62 -11.44
N ASP A 81 8.26 14.94 -10.36
CA ASP A 81 7.09 15.81 -10.35
C ASP A 81 7.46 17.15 -9.71
N GLU A 82 7.69 18.18 -10.52
CA GLU A 82 8.05 19.52 -9.99
C GLU A 82 6.86 20.20 -9.29
N MET A 83 5.63 19.86 -9.66
CA MET A 83 4.43 20.63 -9.28
C MET A 83 3.35 19.81 -8.56
N SER A 84 3.58 18.52 -8.34
CA SER A 84 2.61 17.58 -7.74
C SER A 84 1.28 17.44 -8.53
N VAL A 85 1.27 17.86 -9.80
CA VAL A 85 0.09 17.85 -10.68
C VAL A 85 0.44 17.40 -12.11
N ASP A 86 1.63 16.85 -12.33
CA ASP A 86 2.07 16.42 -13.65
C ASP A 86 1.27 15.20 -14.13
N ASN A 87 0.77 15.26 -15.36
CA ASN A 87 -0.04 14.21 -15.99
C ASN A 87 0.76 13.29 -16.93
N ARG A 88 2.10 13.37 -16.92
CA ARG A 88 2.94 12.38 -17.58
C ARG A 88 2.67 10.99 -16.99
N PRO A 89 2.53 9.94 -17.83
CA PRO A 89 2.23 8.58 -17.39
C PRO A 89 3.14 8.05 -16.27
N TRP A 90 4.44 8.33 -16.34
CA TRP A 90 5.38 7.89 -15.28
C TRP A 90 5.16 8.58 -13.94
N VAL A 91 4.74 9.84 -13.95
CA VAL A 91 4.44 10.58 -12.73
C VAL A 91 3.10 10.12 -12.14
N ILE A 92 2.10 9.85 -12.98
CA ILE A 92 0.84 9.22 -12.53
C ILE A 92 1.12 7.88 -11.86
N TRP A 93 1.95 7.04 -12.48
CA TRP A 93 2.36 5.75 -11.91
C TRP A 93 3.09 5.92 -10.56
N ALA A 94 3.97 6.92 -10.42
CA ALA A 94 4.72 7.16 -9.19
C ALA A 94 3.86 7.66 -8.01
N ARG A 95 2.66 8.20 -8.28
CA ARG A 95 1.72 8.68 -7.25
C ARG A 95 0.63 7.67 -6.90
N ALA A 96 0.36 6.71 -7.79
CA ALA A 96 -0.64 5.66 -7.59
C ALA A 96 -0.21 4.70 -6.47
#